data_AF-A0A4U9UFI6-F1
#
_entry.id   AF-A0A4U9UFI6-F1
#
_cell.length_a   1.000
_cell.length_b   1.000
_cell.length_c   1.000
_cell.angle_alpha   90.00
_cell.angle_beta   90.00
_cell.angle_gamma   90.00
#
_symmetry.space_group_name_H-M   'P 1'
#
loop_
_entity.id
_entity.type
_entity.pdbx_description
1 polymer ?
#
loop_
_entity_poly.entity_id
_entity_poly.type
_entity_poly.pdbx_seq_one_letter_code
_entity_poly.pdbx_strand_id
1 'polypeptide(L)'
;MDDKKKCSFISTVILCLIAVDSAKADGDNIEFETRALELRDNNNINLSNFSRPDYIPEGIYPLSLKVNDRVITSDSFSVITLDGKSQICFTPQTIEQFGFKETPLQS
;
A
#
# COMPACT_ATOMS: atom_id res chain seq x y z
N MET A 1 24.42 49.71 -25.11
CA MET A 1 24.60 48.24 -25.25
C MET A 1 24.15 47.57 -23.97
N ASP A 2 22.98 47.95 -23.47
CA ASP A 2 22.60 47.77 -22.07
C ASP A 2 21.20 47.14 -21.96
N ASP A 3 20.33 47.39 -22.95
CA ASP A 3 18.97 46.84 -23.01
C ASP A 3 18.93 45.36 -23.38
N LYS A 4 19.83 44.90 -24.26
CA LYS A 4 19.96 43.47 -24.61
C LYS A 4 20.36 42.60 -23.42
N LYS A 5 21.23 43.11 -22.54
CA LYS A 5 21.67 42.42 -21.32
C LYS A 5 20.56 42.34 -20.28
N LYS A 6 19.76 43.42 -20.14
CA LYS A 6 18.59 43.46 -19.25
C LYS A 6 17.49 42.51 -19.72
N CYS A 7 17.14 42.49 -21.01
CA CYS A 7 16.16 41.53 -21.55
C CYS A 7 16.63 40.07 -21.42
N SER A 8 17.93 39.81 -21.63
CA SER A 8 18.50 38.48 -21.41
C SER A 8 18.40 38.06 -19.94
N PHE A 9 18.71 38.96 -19.01
CA PHE A 9 18.67 38.66 -17.58
C PHE A 9 17.26 38.42 -17.07
N ILE A 10 16.31 39.25 -17.49
CA ILE A 10 14.88 39.09 -17.16
C ILE A 10 14.35 37.77 -17.74
N SER A 11 14.71 37.44 -18.99
CA SER A 11 14.32 36.19 -19.62
C SER A 11 14.90 34.97 -18.91
N THR A 12 16.16 35.03 -18.45
CA THR A 12 16.78 33.96 -17.65
C THR A 12 16.13 33.81 -16.27
N VAL A 13 15.80 34.92 -15.60
CA VAL A 13 15.11 34.88 -14.30
C VAL A 13 13.70 34.29 -14.42
N ILE A 14 12.95 34.65 -15.46
CA ILE A 14 11.61 34.09 -15.70
C ILE A 14 11.70 32.58 -16.00
N LEU A 15 12.66 32.14 -16.81
CA LEU A 15 12.87 30.72 -17.09
C LEU A 15 13.24 29.93 -15.83
N CYS A 16 14.06 30.50 -14.94
CA CYS A 16 14.37 29.89 -13.65
C CYS A 16 13.16 29.82 -12.70
N LEU A 17 12.28 30.82 -12.69
CA LEU A 17 11.07 30.80 -11.86
C LEU A 17 10.07 29.73 -12.30
N ILE A 18 9.97 29.45 -13.61
CA ILE A 18 9.08 28.41 -14.16
C ILE A 18 9.64 27.00 -13.89
N ALA A 19 10.96 26.84 -13.80
CA ALA A 19 11.60 25.54 -13.55
C ALA A 19 11.59 25.09 -12.07
N VAL A 20 11.29 25.99 -11.13
CA VAL A 20 11.25 25.68 -9.68
C VAL A 20 9.94 25.00 -9.27
N ASP A 21 8.90 25.05 -10.10
CA ASP A 21 7.70 24.23 -9.92
C ASP A 21 7.99 22.81 -10.45
N SER A 22 8.97 22.16 -9.82
CA SER A 22 9.24 20.75 -10.02
C SER A 22 7.96 19.98 -9.67
N ALA A 23 7.31 19.46 -10.71
CA ALA A 23 6.16 18.60 -10.61
C ALA A 23 6.37 17.59 -9.49
N LYS A 24 5.61 17.75 -8.40
CA LYS A 24 5.40 16.67 -7.45
C LYS A 24 4.51 15.68 -8.20
N ALA A 25 5.14 14.74 -8.90
CA ALA A 25 4.44 13.54 -9.33
C ALA A 25 4.03 12.84 -8.03
N ASP A 26 2.78 13.03 -7.63
CA ASP A 26 2.13 12.25 -6.58
C ASP A 26 1.99 10.83 -7.14
N GLY A 27 3.05 10.05 -6.96
CA GLY A 27 3.28 8.77 -7.64
C GLY A 27 2.42 7.62 -7.13
N ASP A 28 1.48 7.84 -6.21
CA ASP A 28 0.93 6.77 -5.37
C ASP A 28 -0.58 6.56 -5.48
N ASN A 29 -1.22 7.08 -6.53
CA ASN A 29 -2.67 6.93 -6.71
C ASN A 29 -2.95 5.81 -7.74
N ILE A 30 -2.75 4.55 -7.34
CA ILE A 30 -3.12 3.40 -8.19
C ILE A 30 -4.64 3.28 -8.19
N GLU A 31 -5.31 3.64 -9.29
CA GLU A 31 -6.76 3.49 -9.42
C GLU A 31 -7.13 2.26 -10.25
N PHE A 32 -8.03 1.43 -9.72
CA PHE A 32 -8.51 0.23 -10.39
C PHE A 32 -9.89 0.47 -11.01
N GLU A 33 -9.97 0.28 -12.32
CA GLU A 33 -11.21 0.41 -13.08
C GLU A 33 -12.10 -0.83 -12.93
N THR A 34 -13.38 -0.64 -12.62
CA THR A 34 -14.35 -1.74 -12.49
C THR A 34 -14.63 -2.47 -13.81
N ARG A 35 -14.38 -1.82 -14.96
CA ARG A 35 -14.55 -2.40 -16.30
C ARG A 35 -13.64 -3.59 -16.61
N ALA A 36 -12.57 -3.77 -15.84
CA ALA A 36 -11.67 -4.92 -15.99
C ALA A 36 -12.27 -6.21 -15.39
N LEU A 37 -13.32 -6.08 -14.57
CA LEU A 37 -14.02 -7.22 -13.97
C LEU A 37 -15.27 -7.54 -14.81
N GLU A 38 -15.37 -8.79 -15.28
CA GLU A 38 -16.60 -9.28 -15.92
C GLU A 38 -17.68 -9.52 -14.85
N LEU A 39 -18.38 -8.46 -14.50
CA LEU A 39 -19.45 -8.47 -13.50
C LEU A 39 -20.80 -8.35 -14.18
N ARG A 40 -21.77 -9.13 -13.72
CA ARG A 40 -23.18 -9.03 -14.16
C ARG A 40 -23.83 -7.69 -13.77
N ASP A 41 -23.31 -7.04 -12.72
CA ASP A 41 -23.72 -5.73 -12.23
C ASP A 41 -22.46 -4.99 -11.74
N ASN A 42 -22.05 -3.98 -12.50
CA ASN A 42 -20.81 -3.23 -12.31
C ASN A 42 -20.98 -1.98 -11.43
N ASN A 43 -22.21 -1.68 -10.97
CA ASN A 43 -22.51 -0.44 -10.26
C ASN A 43 -22.36 -0.54 -8.73
N ASN A 44 -22.04 -1.72 -8.19
CA ASN A 44 -22.06 -1.96 -6.74
C ASN A 44 -20.72 -2.47 -6.16
N ILE A 45 -19.61 -2.36 -6.91
CA ILE A 45 -18.29 -2.81 -6.43
C ILE A 45 -17.36 -1.61 -6.26
N ASN A 46 -16.92 -1.40 -5.03
CA ASN A 46 -15.91 -0.39 -4.69
C ASN A 46 -14.51 -1.03 -4.70
N LEU A 47 -13.67 -0.62 -5.64
CA LEU A 47 -12.30 -1.11 -5.78
C LEU A 47 -11.24 -0.23 -5.09
N SER A 48 -11.62 0.90 -4.49
CA SER A 48 -10.69 1.83 -3.83
C SER A 48 -9.86 1.17 -2.74
N ASN A 49 -10.36 0.10 -2.13
CA ASN A 49 -9.62 -0.65 -1.13
C ASN A 49 -8.38 -1.34 -1.73
N PHE A 50 -8.41 -1.76 -2.99
CA PHE A 50 -7.29 -2.40 -3.70
C PHE A 50 -6.21 -1.41 -4.14
N SER A 51 -6.53 -0.11 -4.17
CA SER A 51 -5.57 0.97 -4.39
C SER A 51 -4.58 1.12 -3.23
N ARG A 52 -4.85 0.51 -2.08
CA ARG A 52 -4.01 0.59 -0.88
C ARG A 52 -2.97 -0.53 -0.91
N PRO A 53 -1.68 -0.21 -0.69
CA PRO A 53 -0.65 -1.24 -0.57
C PRO A 53 -0.97 -2.19 0.59
N ASP A 54 -0.62 -3.45 0.42
CA ASP A 54 -0.79 -4.53 1.42
C ASP A 54 -2.25 -4.79 1.85
N TYR A 55 -3.25 -4.27 1.12
CA TYR A 55 -4.65 -4.60 1.37
C TYR A 55 -4.98 -6.02 0.90
N ILE A 56 -5.48 -6.81 1.83
CA ILE A 56 -6.05 -8.14 1.59
C ILE A 56 -7.53 -8.10 2.02
N PRO A 57 -8.47 -8.46 1.13
CA PRO A 57 -9.89 -8.54 1.49
C PRO A 57 -10.13 -9.52 2.65
N GLU A 58 -11.14 -9.23 3.48
CA GLU A 58 -11.52 -10.13 4.55
C GLU A 58 -11.94 -11.50 4.00
N GLY A 59 -11.53 -12.56 4.68
CA GLY A 59 -11.80 -13.91 4.22
C GLY A 59 -10.84 -14.94 4.82
N ILE A 60 -10.97 -16.18 4.35
CA ILE A 60 -10.15 -17.31 4.79
C ILE A 60 -9.20 -17.67 3.66
N TYR A 61 -7.90 -17.66 3.95
CA TYR A 61 -6.86 -17.90 2.96
C TYR A 61 -5.97 -19.09 3.37
N PRO A 62 -5.64 -20.02 2.45
CA PRO A 62 -4.62 -21.02 2.69
C PRO A 62 -3.24 -20.35 2.63
N LEU A 63 -2.56 -20.22 3.77
CA LEU A 63 -1.26 -19.54 3.88
C LEU A 63 -0.21 -20.46 4.53
N SER A 64 1.04 -20.28 4.12
CA SER A 64 2.19 -20.81 4.84
C SER A 64 2.77 -19.75 5.76
N LEU A 65 2.80 -20.02 7.05
CA LEU A 65 3.34 -19.12 8.05
C LEU A 65 4.83 -19.36 8.23
N LYS A 66 5.61 -18.29 8.01
CA LYS A 66 7.07 -18.31 8.09
C LYS A 66 7.54 -17.43 9.23
N VAL A 67 8.35 -17.98 10.14
CA VAL A 67 9.00 -17.25 11.22
C VAL A 67 10.51 -17.45 11.09
N ASN A 68 11.28 -16.36 11.05
CA ASN A 68 12.74 -16.39 10.86
C ASN A 68 13.16 -17.31 9.69
N ASP A 69 12.51 -17.13 8.54
CA ASP A 69 12.75 -17.90 7.33
C ASP A 69 12.45 -19.41 7.40
N ARG A 70 11.77 -19.88 8.43
CA ARG A 70 11.29 -21.26 8.54
C ARG A 70 9.77 -21.32 8.46
N VAL A 71 9.24 -22.21 7.61
CA VAL A 71 7.81 -22.53 7.61
C VAL A 71 7.49 -23.33 8.86
N ILE A 72 6.59 -22.81 9.69
CA ILE A 72 6.17 -23.45 10.95
C ILE A 72 4.83 -24.18 10.81
N THR A 73 3.96 -23.69 9.92
CA THR A 73 2.68 -24.33 9.59
C THR A 73 2.18 -23.84 8.24
N SER A 74 1.31 -24.63 7.62
CA SER A 74 0.54 -24.26 6.43
C SER A 74 -0.91 -24.63 6.71
N ASP A 75 -1.77 -23.63 6.84
CA ASP A 75 -3.18 -23.81 7.23
C ASP A 75 -4.03 -22.65 6.68
N SER A 76 -5.33 -22.70 6.94
CA SER A 76 -6.29 -21.64 6.61
C SER A 76 -6.35 -20.59 7.72
N PHE A 77 -6.10 -19.34 7.38
CA PHE A 77 -6.13 -18.22 8.31
C PHE A 77 -7.20 -17.20 7.93
N SER A 78 -7.84 -16.62 8.94
CA SER A 78 -8.78 -15.51 8.74
C SER A 78 -8.01 -14.20 8.62
N VAL A 79 -8.33 -13.42 7.60
CA VAL A 79 -7.91 -12.04 7.43
C VAL A 79 -9.08 -11.13 7.79
N ILE A 80 -8.83 -10.14 8.66
CA ILE A 80 -9.80 -9.15 9.11
C ILE A 80 -9.29 -7.74 8.85
N THR A 81 -10.19 -6.76 8.79
CA THR A 81 -9.82 -5.34 8.80
C THR A 81 -9.84 -4.81 10.22
N LEU A 82 -8.71 -4.32 10.71
CA LEU A 82 -8.60 -3.63 11.99
C LEU A 82 -7.79 -2.34 11.79
N ASP A 83 -8.37 -1.21 12.22
CA ASP A 83 -7.83 0.14 12.00
C ASP A 83 -7.52 0.46 10.53
N GLY A 84 -8.37 -0.03 9.62
CA GLY A 84 -8.23 0.18 8.18
C GLY A 84 -7.12 -0.64 7.52
N LYS A 85 -6.47 -1.56 8.26
CA LYS A 85 -5.41 -2.45 7.76
C LYS A 85 -5.87 -3.90 7.81
N SER A 86 -5.43 -4.68 6.82
CA SER A 86 -5.63 -6.13 6.81
C SER A 86 -4.71 -6.79 7.83
N GLN A 87 -5.27 -7.63 8.69
CA GLN A 87 -4.55 -8.36 9.74
C GLN A 87 -4.92 -9.84 9.73
N ILE A 88 -3.96 -10.70 10.08
CA ILE A 88 -4.18 -12.14 10.20
C ILE A 88 -4.56 -12.46 11.65
N CYS A 89 -5.67 -13.18 11.82
CA CYS A 89 -6.06 -13.73 13.11
C CYS A 89 -5.28 -15.01 13.41
N PHE A 90 -4.49 -15.00 14.49
CA PHE A 90 -3.83 -16.19 15.00
C PHE A 90 -4.59 -16.77 16.20
N THR A 91 -4.68 -18.09 16.27
CA THR A 91 -5.16 -18.78 17.47
C THR A 91 -4.02 -18.92 18.48
N PRO A 92 -4.32 -19.11 19.79
CA PRO A 92 -3.29 -19.42 20.77
C PRO A 92 -2.42 -20.63 20.37
N GLN A 93 -3.04 -21.67 19.80
CA GLN A 93 -2.34 -22.85 19.28
C GLN A 93 -1.34 -22.49 18.17
N THR A 94 -1.70 -21.60 17.25
CA THR A 94 -0.77 -21.12 16.21
C THR A 94 0.40 -20.35 16.84
N ILE A 95 0.13 -19.50 17.83
CA ILE A 95 1.16 -18.70 18.51
C ILE A 95 2.18 -19.58 19.24
N GLU A 96 1.74 -20.67 19.86
CA GLU A 96 2.63 -21.66 20.50
C GLU A 96 3.66 -22.24 19.52
N GLN A 97 3.30 -22.40 18.25
CA GLN A 97 4.20 -22.92 17.21
C GLN A 97 5.33 -21.93 16.84
N PHE A 98 5.26 -20.67 17.26
CA PHE A 98 6.27 -19.66 16.92
C PHE A 98 7.57 -19.90 17.69
N GLY A 99 7.53 -20.69 18.77
CA GLY A 99 8.71 -21.03 19.57
C GLY A 99 9.30 -19.83 20.30
N PHE A 100 8.45 -18.86 20.69
CA PHE A 100 8.88 -17.73 21.50
C PHE A 100 9.50 -18.21 22.80
N LYS A 101 10.63 -17.60 23.19
CA LYS A 101 11.21 -17.82 24.53
C LYS A 101 10.25 -17.26 25.57
N GLU A 102 10.08 -18.00 26.67
CA GLU A 102 9.30 -17.69 27.88
C GLU A 102 9.39 -16.20 28.29
N THR A 103 8.62 -15.35 27.63
CA THR A 103 8.44 -13.94 27.95
C THR A 103 6.95 -13.74 27.72
N PRO A 104 6.17 -13.31 28.73
CA PRO A 104 4.74 -13.30 28.58
C PRO A 104 4.40 -12.33 27.44
N LEU A 105 3.72 -12.84 26.41
CA LEU A 105 2.91 -12.01 25.54
C LEU A 105 1.85 -11.39 26.45
N GLN A 106 2.17 -10.24 27.06
CA GLN A 106 1.23 -9.54 27.92
C GLN A 106 0.11 -9.00 27.01
N SER A 107 -1.08 -9.55 27.21
CA SER A 107 -2.34 -9.11 26.61
C SER A 107 -2.76 -7.75 27.16
#